data_AF-E0STU8-F1
#
_entry.id   AF-E0STU8-F1
#
_cell.length_a   1.000
_cell.length_b   1.000
_cell.length_c   1.000
_cell.angle_alpha   90.00
_cell.angle_beta   90.00
_cell.angle_gamma   90.00
#
_symmetry.space_group_name_H-M   'P 1'
#
loop_
_entity.id
_entity.type
_entity.pdbx_description
1 polymer ?
#
loop_
_entity_poly.entity_id
_entity_poly.type
_entity_poly.pdbx_seq_one_letter_code
_entity_poly.pdbx_strand_id
1 'polypeptide(L)'
;MVLNKIGKGIGTIGRKATGFEPIVIEWKDASPQDIVWRFPNEVIPWGSTVIVKEWERVVFYRDGKVYGVLDPGRHVLDTQNVPFLKGLVEGLYGENIFKAIVIFVNVNRLQGRFGGQSQTVELIPIKFHGSYYYRVVDPALFVNKVVGPDNRFTTEELDSYIRGYFMSRLIAFLAQTSIRDVYQRIEEAGKRALFVLRKPFEEIGLMLEDVVFEGLEVPPEYRERMFWLLQGTSAAYLVQQETARKFAEAIEKTQAGGAAIGAGLVAIPYALQPPPPTAQQPVQQQPGVAGGVVGAVTGYVARCPYCGGSPIPQGAKFCPFCGHQIKWCRNGHIVPVEARFCPVCGVAIEQ
;
A
#
# COMPACT_ATOMS: atom_id res chain seq x y z
N MET A 1 -74.57 -7.87 -44.42
CA MET A 1 -75.48 -8.73 -43.62
C MET A 1 -75.37 -10.13 -44.21
N VAL A 2 -75.10 -11.23 -43.51
CA VAL A 2 -74.69 -11.50 -42.13
C VAL A 2 -74.52 -13.05 -42.08
N LEU A 3 -73.44 -13.50 -41.43
CA LEU A 3 -73.23 -14.79 -40.75
C LEU A 3 -73.13 -16.15 -41.47
N ASN A 4 -71.93 -16.73 -41.30
CA ASN A 4 -71.58 -17.96 -40.55
C ASN A 4 -72.27 -19.30 -40.85
N LYS A 5 -71.42 -20.29 -41.18
CA LYS A 5 -71.21 -21.53 -40.38
C LYS A 5 -69.96 -22.26 -40.91
N ILE A 6 -68.78 -21.93 -40.39
CA ILE A 6 -68.09 -22.66 -39.30
C ILE A 6 -67.76 -24.10 -39.71
N GLY A 7 -66.66 -24.23 -40.46
CA GLY A 7 -65.92 -25.46 -40.64
C GLY A 7 -65.14 -25.77 -39.37
N LYS A 8 -65.39 -26.97 -38.84
CA LYS A 8 -64.64 -27.61 -37.78
C LYS A 8 -63.19 -27.86 -38.20
N GLY A 9 -62.30 -27.76 -37.22
CA GLY A 9 -61.03 -28.48 -37.21
C GLY A 9 -59.87 -27.70 -37.76
N ILE A 10 -59.10 -27.10 -36.86
CA ILE A 10 -57.68 -27.39 -36.65
C ILE A 10 -57.40 -26.90 -35.23
N GLY A 11 -57.08 -27.83 -34.34
CA GLY A 11 -56.72 -27.50 -32.97
C GLY A 11 -55.55 -26.54 -32.96
N THR A 12 -55.75 -25.39 -32.35
CA THR A 12 -54.67 -24.52 -31.90
C THR A 12 -53.88 -25.29 -30.84
N ILE A 13 -52.88 -26.05 -31.29
CA ILE A 13 -51.78 -26.47 -30.43
C ILE A 13 -51.07 -25.16 -30.05
N GLY A 14 -51.49 -24.59 -28.93
CA GLY A 14 -50.76 -23.54 -28.27
C GLY A 14 -49.40 -24.10 -27.86
N ARG A 15 -48.39 -23.90 -28.71
CA ARG A 15 -46.99 -23.97 -28.29
C ARG A 15 -46.75 -22.82 -27.30
N LYS A 16 -47.10 -23.03 -26.04
CA LYS A 16 -46.41 -22.38 -24.93
C LYS A 16 -45.07 -23.08 -24.76
N ALA A 17 -44.13 -22.76 -25.65
CA ALA A 17 -42.73 -23.10 -25.51
C ALA A 17 -42.05 -22.01 -24.67
N THR A 18 -42.45 -21.89 -23.40
CA THR A 18 -41.84 -20.95 -22.45
C THR A 18 -40.50 -21.53 -21.98
N GLY A 19 -39.43 -21.21 -22.71
CA GLY A 19 -38.06 -21.60 -22.33
C GLY A 19 -37.06 -21.75 -23.48
N PHE A 20 -37.45 -21.46 -24.73
CA PHE A 20 -36.80 -21.96 -25.94
C PHE A 20 -36.12 -20.91 -26.83
N GLU A 21 -36.02 -19.66 -26.41
CA GLU A 21 -35.49 -18.60 -27.27
C GLU A 21 -34.13 -18.13 -26.76
N PRO A 22 -33.06 -18.19 -27.58
CA PRO A 22 -31.80 -17.56 -27.27
C PRO A 22 -32.01 -16.09 -26.92
N ILE A 23 -31.45 -15.66 -25.80
CA ILE A 23 -31.59 -14.27 -25.34
C ILE A 23 -30.36 -13.46 -25.71
N VAL A 24 -30.55 -12.15 -25.84
CA VAL A 24 -29.46 -11.18 -25.91
C VAL A 24 -29.21 -10.65 -24.50
N ILE A 25 -27.99 -10.81 -24.02
CA ILE A 25 -27.53 -10.35 -22.71
C ILE A 25 -26.67 -9.11 -22.94
N GLU A 26 -27.11 -7.99 -22.39
CA GLU A 26 -26.40 -6.72 -22.45
C GLU A 26 -26.66 -5.92 -21.17
N TRP A 27 -25.68 -5.13 -20.75
CA TRP A 27 -25.85 -4.21 -19.65
C TRP A 27 -26.52 -2.92 -20.14
N LYS A 28 -27.83 -2.75 -19.91
CA LYS A 28 -28.59 -1.60 -20.45
C LYS A 28 -28.51 -0.35 -19.57
N ASP A 29 -28.72 -0.53 -18.26
CA ASP A 29 -28.92 0.57 -17.31
C ASP A 29 -27.66 0.83 -16.46
N ALA A 30 -26.53 1.07 -17.14
CA ALA A 30 -25.25 1.35 -16.47
C ALA A 30 -25.19 2.81 -15.98
N SER A 31 -24.92 3.00 -14.69
CA SER A 31 -24.55 4.30 -14.12
C SER A 31 -23.03 4.50 -14.20
N PRO A 32 -22.52 5.75 -14.31
CA PRO A 32 -21.09 6.03 -14.22
C PRO A 32 -20.40 5.54 -12.93
N GLN A 33 -21.17 5.36 -11.85
CA GLN A 33 -20.70 4.86 -10.56
C GLN A 33 -20.67 3.33 -10.47
N ASP A 34 -21.27 2.63 -11.43
CA ASP A 34 -21.28 1.18 -11.42
C ASP A 34 -19.97 0.64 -11.99
N ILE A 35 -19.33 -0.23 -11.21
CA ILE A 35 -18.15 -0.95 -11.65
C ILE A 35 -18.55 -2.33 -12.13
N VAL A 36 -19.45 -3.00 -11.41
CA VAL A 36 -19.83 -4.38 -11.71
C VAL A 36 -21.34 -4.55 -11.72
N TRP A 37 -21.82 -5.30 -12.69
CA TRP A 37 -23.20 -5.73 -12.78
C TRP A 37 -23.28 -7.22 -13.11
N ARG A 38 -23.97 -7.98 -12.26
CA ARG A 38 -24.25 -9.40 -12.48
C ARG A 38 -25.60 -9.55 -13.17
N PHE A 39 -25.62 -10.34 -14.23
CA PHE A 39 -26.88 -10.73 -14.87
C PHE A 39 -27.71 -11.60 -13.91
N PRO A 40 -28.99 -11.26 -13.65
CA PRO A 40 -29.77 -11.90 -12.58
C PRO A 40 -30.14 -13.36 -12.85
N ASN A 41 -30.17 -13.82 -14.10
CA ASN A 41 -30.57 -15.18 -14.43
C ASN A 41 -29.34 -16.09 -14.58
N GLU A 42 -29.31 -17.18 -13.80
CA GLU A 42 -28.23 -18.18 -13.85
C GLU A 42 -28.47 -19.30 -14.86
N VAL A 43 -29.70 -19.42 -15.38
CA VAL A 43 -30.07 -20.44 -16.37
C VAL A 43 -30.12 -19.78 -17.73
N ILE A 44 -29.00 -19.83 -18.45
CA ILE A 44 -28.87 -19.20 -19.76
C ILE A 44 -29.07 -20.26 -20.87
N PRO A 45 -30.05 -20.08 -21.78
CA PRO A 45 -30.25 -20.99 -22.90
C PRO A 45 -29.03 -21.07 -23.82
N TRP A 46 -28.75 -22.27 -24.35
CA TRP A 46 -27.70 -22.44 -25.35
C TRP A 46 -27.94 -21.56 -26.58
N GLY A 47 -26.86 -20.96 -27.11
CA GLY A 47 -26.93 -20.05 -28.25
C GLY A 47 -27.29 -18.60 -27.88
N SER A 48 -27.49 -18.30 -26.59
CA SER A 48 -27.65 -16.92 -26.12
C SER A 48 -26.41 -16.10 -26.45
N THR A 49 -26.62 -14.83 -26.80
CA THR A 49 -25.54 -13.94 -27.22
C THR A 49 -25.28 -12.89 -26.15
N VAL A 50 -24.03 -12.65 -25.80
CA VAL A 50 -23.59 -11.51 -24.99
C VAL A 50 -23.05 -10.43 -25.92
N ILE A 51 -23.51 -9.20 -25.71
CA ILE A 51 -22.95 -8.01 -26.37
C ILE A 51 -22.12 -7.26 -25.32
N VAL A 52 -20.82 -7.19 -25.56
CA VAL A 52 -19.85 -6.51 -24.69
C VAL A 52 -19.49 -5.17 -25.34
N LYS A 53 -19.65 -4.07 -24.61
CA LYS A 53 -19.25 -2.75 -25.11
C LYS A 53 -17.75 -2.54 -24.96
N GLU A 54 -17.20 -1.57 -25.67
CA GLU A 54 -15.75 -1.27 -25.68
C GLU A 54 -15.16 -1.03 -24.28
N TRP A 55 -15.94 -0.36 -23.44
CA TRP A 55 -15.58 0.01 -22.07
C TRP A 55 -15.95 -1.05 -21.03
N GLU A 56 -16.42 -2.21 -21.46
CA GLU A 56 -16.82 -3.32 -20.60
C GLU A 56 -15.93 -4.54 -20.87
N ARG A 57 -15.84 -5.42 -19.88
CA ARG A 57 -15.39 -6.80 -20.03
C ARG A 57 -16.39 -7.71 -19.34
N VAL A 58 -16.57 -8.92 -19.84
CA VAL A 58 -17.52 -9.86 -19.26
C VAL A 58 -16.80 -11.08 -18.72
N VAL A 59 -16.95 -11.36 -17.44
CA VAL A 59 -16.48 -12.61 -16.82
C VAL A 59 -17.60 -13.63 -16.92
N PHE A 60 -17.33 -14.73 -17.61
CA PHE A 60 -18.27 -15.83 -17.79
C PHE A 60 -17.89 -16.99 -16.86
N TYR A 61 -18.81 -17.34 -15.98
CA TYR A 61 -18.69 -18.51 -15.11
C TYR A 61 -19.59 -19.63 -15.61
N ARG A 62 -19.09 -20.86 -15.50
CA ARG A 62 -19.86 -22.08 -15.75
C ARG A 62 -19.52 -23.10 -14.67
N ASP A 63 -20.54 -23.73 -14.10
CA ASP A 63 -20.39 -24.76 -13.07
C ASP A 63 -19.52 -24.31 -11.87
N GLY A 64 -19.61 -23.02 -11.52
CA GLY A 64 -18.84 -22.42 -10.42
C GLY A 64 -17.37 -22.08 -10.74
N LYS A 65 -16.92 -22.22 -11.99
CA LYS A 65 -15.56 -21.86 -12.41
C LYS A 65 -15.57 -20.75 -13.44
N VAL A 66 -14.55 -19.90 -13.42
CA VAL A 66 -14.31 -18.93 -14.49
C VAL A 66 -13.96 -19.70 -15.75
N TYR A 67 -14.81 -19.59 -16.77
CA TYR A 67 -14.60 -20.21 -18.07
C TYR A 67 -13.78 -19.30 -18.99
N GLY A 68 -13.98 -17.98 -18.89
CA GLY A 68 -13.20 -17.00 -19.62
C GLY A 68 -13.65 -15.57 -19.38
N VAL A 69 -12.85 -14.63 -19.88
CA VAL A 69 -13.16 -13.21 -19.96
C VAL A 69 -13.41 -12.87 -21.43
N LEU A 70 -14.57 -12.27 -21.72
CA LEU A 70 -14.96 -11.85 -23.06
C LEU A 70 -14.57 -10.39 -23.29
N ASP A 71 -13.88 -10.16 -24.40
CA ASP A 71 -13.50 -8.84 -24.92
C ASP A 71 -14.67 -8.12 -25.61
N PRO A 72 -14.53 -6.84 -26.02
CA PRO A 72 -15.58 -6.11 -26.69
C PRO A 72 -16.06 -6.80 -27.96
N GLY A 73 -17.35 -6.69 -28.22
CA GLY A 73 -18.01 -7.30 -29.37
C GLY A 73 -19.08 -8.30 -29.01
N ARG A 74 -19.49 -9.07 -30.01
CA ARG A 74 -20.59 -10.03 -29.92
C ARG A 74 -20.05 -11.44 -29.72
N HIS A 75 -20.47 -12.08 -28.63
CA HIS A 75 -20.05 -13.44 -28.28
C HIS A 75 -21.25 -14.35 -28.12
N VAL A 76 -21.19 -15.55 -28.67
CA VAL A 76 -22.22 -16.58 -28.45
C VAL A 76 -21.79 -17.46 -27.29
N LEU A 77 -22.64 -17.61 -26.29
CA LEU A 77 -22.35 -18.40 -25.10
C LEU A 77 -22.60 -19.89 -25.35
N ASP A 78 -21.59 -20.71 -25.07
CA ASP A 78 -21.72 -22.16 -25.00
C ASP A 78 -21.97 -22.61 -23.55
N THR A 79 -23.24 -22.54 -23.15
CA THR A 79 -23.67 -22.87 -21.79
C THR A 79 -23.88 -24.37 -21.58
N GLN A 80 -23.69 -25.22 -22.59
CA GLN A 80 -24.03 -26.66 -22.60
C GLN A 80 -25.48 -27.00 -22.18
N ASN A 81 -26.31 -25.99 -21.93
CA ASN A 81 -27.71 -26.09 -21.60
C ASN A 81 -28.53 -26.32 -22.87
N VAL A 82 -28.37 -27.51 -23.44
CA VAL A 82 -29.05 -27.91 -24.68
C VAL A 82 -30.54 -28.14 -24.36
N PRO A 83 -31.47 -27.47 -25.08
CA PRO A 83 -32.91 -27.48 -24.74
C PRO A 83 -33.57 -28.87 -24.61
N PHE A 84 -33.03 -29.89 -25.27
CA PHE A 84 -33.53 -31.27 -25.19
C PHE A 84 -33.09 -32.01 -23.91
N LEU A 85 -31.88 -31.72 -23.40
CA LEU A 85 -31.37 -32.31 -22.17
C LEU A 85 -31.95 -31.63 -20.92
N LYS A 86 -32.29 -30.33 -21.03
CA LYS A 86 -32.89 -29.54 -19.96
C LYS A 86 -34.13 -30.19 -19.35
N GLY A 87 -35.12 -30.55 -20.17
CA GLY A 87 -36.38 -31.14 -19.69
C GLY A 87 -36.24 -32.56 -19.13
N LEU A 88 -35.24 -33.33 -19.58
CA LEU A 88 -34.95 -34.67 -19.05
C LEU A 88 -34.22 -34.58 -17.70
N VAL A 89 -33.27 -33.66 -17.58
CA VAL A 89 -32.50 -33.44 -16.35
C VAL A 89 -33.37 -32.80 -15.27
N GLU A 90 -34.18 -31.79 -15.59
CA GLU A 90 -35.14 -31.18 -14.65
C GLU A 90 -36.17 -32.21 -14.14
N GLY A 91 -36.62 -33.14 -14.99
CA GLY A 91 -37.56 -34.20 -14.60
C GLY A 91 -36.93 -35.30 -13.73
N LEU A 92 -35.63 -35.54 -13.81
CA LEU A 92 -34.90 -36.54 -13.03
C LEU A 92 -34.30 -35.98 -11.74
N TYR A 93 -33.84 -34.73 -11.75
CA TYR A 93 -33.06 -34.11 -10.67
C TYR A 93 -33.72 -32.87 -10.05
N GLY A 94 -34.89 -32.42 -10.56
CA GLY A 94 -35.67 -31.31 -9.99
C GLY A 94 -35.13 -29.91 -10.27
N GLU A 95 -33.82 -29.76 -10.51
CA GLU A 95 -33.16 -28.48 -10.84
C GLU A 95 -32.23 -28.57 -12.07
N ASN A 96 -32.02 -27.45 -12.76
CA ASN A 96 -30.99 -27.34 -13.80
C ASN A 96 -29.59 -27.44 -13.20
N ILE A 97 -28.86 -28.47 -13.60
CA ILE A 97 -27.44 -28.65 -13.23
C ILE A 97 -26.51 -27.69 -13.99
N PHE A 98 -26.94 -27.17 -15.14
CA PHE A 98 -26.14 -26.26 -15.98
C PHE A 98 -26.40 -24.80 -15.56
N LYS A 99 -25.65 -24.31 -14.57
CA LYS A 99 -25.70 -22.91 -14.12
C LYS A 99 -24.55 -22.12 -14.73
N ALA A 100 -24.87 -20.94 -15.26
CA ALA A 100 -23.94 -20.02 -15.87
C ALA A 100 -24.14 -18.61 -15.31
N ILE A 101 -23.05 -17.92 -14.98
CA ILE A 101 -23.11 -16.56 -14.44
C ILE A 101 -22.37 -15.64 -15.40
N VAL A 102 -23.01 -14.52 -15.75
CA VAL A 102 -22.45 -13.49 -16.62
C VAL A 102 -22.29 -12.22 -15.78
N ILE A 103 -21.06 -11.74 -15.64
CA ILE A 103 -20.73 -10.56 -14.85
C ILE A 103 -20.07 -9.54 -15.76
N PHE A 104 -20.69 -8.37 -15.90
CA PHE A 104 -20.15 -7.22 -16.63
C PHE A 104 -19.30 -6.39 -15.69
N VAL A 105 -18.12 -5.98 -16.16
CA VAL A 105 -17.16 -5.19 -15.42
C VAL A 105 -16.75 -3.99 -16.27
N ASN A 106 -16.88 -2.80 -15.69
CA ASN A 106 -16.44 -1.54 -16.28
C ASN A 106 -14.92 -1.44 -16.21
N VAL A 107 -14.27 -1.22 -17.36
CA VAL A 107 -12.82 -1.07 -17.47
C VAL A 107 -12.38 0.37 -17.74
N ASN A 108 -13.30 1.34 -17.67
CA ASN A 108 -12.96 2.76 -17.76
C ASN A 108 -12.06 3.19 -16.60
N ARG A 109 -11.37 4.31 -16.83
CA ARG A 109 -10.62 5.02 -15.78
C ARG A 109 -11.59 5.60 -14.75
N LEU A 110 -11.40 5.22 -13.50
CA LEU A 110 -12.14 5.69 -12.33
C LEU A 110 -11.26 6.60 -11.48
N GLN A 111 -11.89 7.51 -10.73
CA GLN A 111 -11.20 8.45 -9.84
C GLN A 111 -11.58 8.13 -8.39
N GLY A 112 -10.56 7.90 -7.57
CA GLY A 112 -10.66 7.89 -6.10
C GLY A 112 -10.11 9.19 -5.53
N ARG A 113 -10.58 9.56 -4.33
CA ARG A 113 -10.09 10.74 -3.60
C ARG A 113 -9.41 10.31 -2.31
N PHE A 114 -8.36 11.03 -1.96
CA PHE A 114 -7.65 10.78 -0.71
C PHE A 114 -7.39 12.08 0.03
N GLY A 115 -7.32 11.98 1.35
CA GLY A 115 -7.07 13.10 2.23
C GLY A 115 -6.73 12.61 3.61
N GLY A 116 -5.73 13.21 4.23
CA GLY A 116 -5.26 12.81 5.54
C GLY A 116 -4.14 13.69 6.08
N GLN A 117 -3.52 13.20 7.14
CA GLN A 117 -2.39 13.85 7.79
C GLN A 117 -1.25 12.85 7.93
N SER A 118 -0.03 13.31 7.73
CA SER A 118 1.19 12.55 7.99
C SER A 118 2.26 13.51 8.53
N GLN A 119 3.48 13.02 8.69
CA GLN A 119 4.65 13.83 8.99
C GLN A 119 5.73 13.55 7.95
N THR A 120 6.69 14.44 7.78
CA THR A 120 7.89 14.19 6.96
C THR A 120 9.03 13.62 7.79
N VAL A 121 10.17 13.31 7.16
CA VAL A 121 11.39 12.86 7.86
C VAL A 121 11.86 13.86 8.92
N GLU A 122 11.62 15.14 8.70
CA GLU A 122 11.95 16.23 9.63
C GLU A 122 10.91 16.41 10.75
N LEU A 123 9.98 15.46 10.90
CA LEU A 123 8.89 15.47 11.87
C LEU A 123 7.98 16.70 11.73
N ILE A 124 7.85 17.22 10.50
CA ILE A 124 6.94 18.31 10.20
C ILE A 124 5.58 17.69 9.85
N PRO A 125 4.51 17.99 10.61
CA PRO A 125 3.18 17.53 10.27
C PRO A 125 2.70 18.20 8.98
N ILE A 126 2.14 17.39 8.10
CA ILE A 126 1.58 17.81 6.82
C ILE A 126 0.16 17.28 6.69
N LYS A 127 -0.76 18.13 6.24
CA LYS A 127 -2.05 17.69 5.74
C LYS A 127 -1.96 17.61 4.23
N PHE A 128 -2.50 16.56 3.65
CA PHE A 128 -2.46 16.35 2.22
C PHE A 128 -3.83 15.93 1.73
N HIS A 129 -4.16 16.33 0.50
CA HIS A 129 -5.32 15.85 -0.22
C HIS A 129 -4.99 15.74 -1.71
N GLY A 130 -5.74 14.88 -2.39
CA GLY A 130 -5.55 14.65 -3.80
C GLY A 130 -6.48 13.59 -4.34
N SER A 131 -6.19 13.15 -5.55
CA SER A 131 -6.92 12.09 -6.23
C SER A 131 -5.99 11.07 -6.84
N TYR A 132 -6.45 9.83 -6.88
CA TYR A 132 -5.75 8.75 -7.54
C TYR A 132 -6.67 8.14 -8.60
N TYR A 133 -6.07 7.66 -9.68
CA TYR A 133 -6.79 7.12 -10.80
C TYR A 133 -6.45 5.67 -10.99
N TYR A 134 -7.47 4.85 -11.21
CA TYR A 134 -7.32 3.42 -11.36
C TYR A 134 -8.31 2.88 -12.38
N ARG A 135 -8.06 1.67 -12.87
CA ARG A 135 -9.00 0.93 -13.70
C ARG A 135 -8.87 -0.57 -13.45
N VAL A 136 -9.90 -1.32 -13.82
CA VAL A 136 -9.86 -2.78 -13.77
C VAL A 136 -9.05 -3.31 -14.97
N VAL A 137 -8.07 -4.17 -14.70
CA VAL A 137 -7.23 -4.81 -15.72
C VAL A 137 -7.43 -6.31 -15.77
N ASP A 138 -7.65 -6.94 -14.62
CA ASP A 138 -8.02 -8.34 -14.51
C ASP A 138 -9.42 -8.45 -13.89
N PRO A 139 -10.48 -8.49 -14.73
CA PRO A 139 -11.86 -8.60 -14.27
C PRO A 139 -12.13 -9.88 -13.47
N ALA A 140 -11.50 -11.00 -13.84
CA ALA A 140 -11.73 -12.28 -13.17
C ALA A 140 -11.13 -12.28 -11.75
N LEU A 141 -9.91 -11.75 -11.59
CA LEU A 141 -9.29 -11.59 -10.28
C LEU A 141 -10.07 -10.60 -9.42
N PHE A 142 -10.49 -9.47 -10.00
CA PHE A 142 -11.24 -8.43 -9.31
C PHE A 142 -12.58 -8.94 -8.77
N VAL A 143 -13.38 -9.61 -9.61
CA VAL A 143 -14.68 -10.16 -9.19
C VAL A 143 -14.51 -11.19 -8.06
N ASN A 144 -13.54 -12.10 -8.19
CA ASN A 144 -13.35 -13.17 -7.22
C ASN A 144 -12.81 -12.68 -5.86
N LYS A 145 -11.99 -11.62 -5.84
CA LYS A 145 -11.37 -11.12 -4.60
C LYS A 145 -12.15 -9.99 -3.91
N VAL A 146 -12.81 -9.14 -4.68
CA VAL A 146 -13.39 -7.89 -4.18
C VAL A 146 -14.91 -7.92 -4.18
N VAL A 147 -15.54 -8.28 -5.30
CA VAL A 147 -17.01 -8.20 -5.47
C VAL A 147 -17.73 -9.28 -4.68
N GLY A 148 -17.18 -10.49 -4.62
CA GLY A 148 -17.84 -11.60 -3.94
C GLY A 148 -19.21 -11.96 -4.57
N PRO A 149 -20.23 -12.32 -3.77
CA PRO A 149 -21.53 -12.79 -4.29
C PRO A 149 -22.48 -11.67 -4.72
N ASP A 150 -22.12 -10.40 -4.52
CA ASP A 150 -23.02 -9.27 -4.71
C ASP A 150 -23.42 -9.05 -6.17
N ASN A 151 -24.67 -8.62 -6.38
CA ASN A 151 -25.25 -8.46 -7.72
C ASN A 151 -24.82 -7.16 -8.43
N ARG A 152 -24.41 -6.17 -7.66
CA ARG A 152 -23.99 -4.85 -8.14
C ARG A 152 -22.91 -4.33 -7.19
N PHE A 153 -21.85 -3.78 -7.75
CA PHE A 153 -20.73 -3.23 -6.98
C PHE A 153 -20.39 -1.83 -7.47
N THR A 154 -20.39 -0.86 -6.55
CA THR A 154 -20.23 0.57 -6.91
C THR A 154 -18.84 1.11 -6.60
N THR A 155 -18.56 2.29 -7.14
CA THR A 155 -17.33 3.04 -6.87
C THR A 155 -17.10 3.35 -5.40
N GLU A 156 -18.16 3.60 -4.64
CA GLU A 156 -18.09 3.95 -3.22
C GLU A 156 -17.67 2.75 -2.36
N GLU A 157 -18.22 1.56 -2.67
CA GLU A 157 -17.86 0.31 -2.00
C GLU A 157 -16.40 -0.04 -2.28
N LEU A 158 -15.96 0.12 -3.53
CA LEU A 158 -14.57 -0.09 -3.90
C LEU A 158 -13.64 0.89 -3.18
N ASP A 159 -13.96 2.18 -3.18
CA ASP A 159 -13.14 3.21 -2.54
C ASP A 159 -13.00 2.91 -1.04
N SER A 160 -14.08 2.54 -0.36
CA SER A 160 -14.04 2.13 1.05
C SER A 160 -13.09 0.95 1.29
N TYR A 161 -13.11 -0.06 0.41
CA TYR A 161 -12.26 -1.24 0.50
C TYR A 161 -10.77 -0.92 0.32
N ILE A 162 -10.42 -0.14 -0.72
CA ILE A 162 -9.01 0.14 -1.06
C ILE A 162 -8.41 1.29 -0.24
N ARG A 163 -9.23 2.20 0.28
CA ARG A 163 -8.77 3.42 0.98
C ARG A 163 -7.91 3.10 2.19
N GLY A 164 -8.21 2.06 2.95
CA GLY A 164 -7.42 1.67 4.12
C GLY A 164 -5.97 1.33 3.76
N TYR A 165 -5.79 0.45 2.77
CA TYR A 165 -4.46 0.05 2.29
C TYR A 165 -3.73 1.20 1.60
N PHE A 166 -4.44 1.99 0.79
CA PHE A 166 -3.90 3.15 0.10
C PHE A 166 -3.37 4.19 1.10
N MET A 167 -4.21 4.60 2.06
CA MET A 167 -3.85 5.61 3.06
C MET A 167 -2.70 5.15 3.95
N SER A 168 -2.72 3.90 4.41
CA SER A 168 -1.65 3.34 5.26
C SER A 168 -0.28 3.45 4.58
N ARG A 169 -0.18 3.03 3.31
CA ARG A 169 1.07 3.09 2.55
C ARG A 169 1.46 4.50 2.15
N LEU A 170 0.50 5.35 1.81
CA LEU A 170 0.76 6.74 1.46
C LEU A 170 1.30 7.52 2.67
N ILE A 171 0.72 7.34 3.86
CA ILE A 171 1.20 7.95 5.11
C ILE A 171 2.64 7.50 5.39
N ALA A 172 2.93 6.20 5.25
CA ALA A 172 4.28 5.66 5.44
C ALA A 172 5.29 6.20 4.42
N PHE A 173 4.88 6.35 3.15
CA PHE A 173 5.71 6.97 2.10
C PHE A 173 6.04 8.44 2.45
N LEU A 174 5.04 9.22 2.86
CA LEU A 174 5.24 10.62 3.26
C LEU A 174 6.17 10.75 4.47
N ALA A 175 6.06 9.83 5.45
CA ALA A 175 6.94 9.77 6.63
C ALA A 175 8.42 9.53 6.30
N GLN A 176 8.70 8.93 5.14
CA GLN A 176 10.05 8.67 4.64
C GLN A 176 10.52 9.71 3.62
N THR A 177 9.68 10.70 3.29
CA THR A 177 9.98 11.73 2.31
C THR A 177 10.33 13.05 3.02
N SER A 178 11.33 13.76 2.51
CA SER A 178 11.72 15.07 3.04
C SER A 178 10.67 16.12 2.71
N ILE A 179 10.51 17.13 3.57
CA ILE A 179 9.61 18.26 3.29
C ILE A 179 9.98 18.98 1.98
N ARG A 180 11.27 19.03 1.64
CA ARG A 180 11.75 19.63 0.39
C ARG A 180 11.21 18.90 -0.82
N ASP A 181 11.29 17.56 -0.84
CA ASP A 181 10.80 16.75 -1.95
C ASP A 181 9.29 16.85 -2.09
N VAL A 182 8.55 16.79 -0.98
CA VAL A 182 7.09 16.87 -1.01
C VAL A 182 6.60 18.26 -1.45
N TYR A 183 7.26 19.34 -1.02
CA TYR A 183 6.81 20.72 -1.28
C TYR A 183 7.31 21.27 -2.62
N GLN A 184 8.57 21.00 -3.00
CA GLN A 184 9.15 21.54 -4.24
C GLN A 184 8.99 20.61 -5.45
N ARG A 185 8.80 19.30 -5.21
CA ARG A 185 8.75 18.27 -6.27
C ARG A 185 7.53 17.38 -6.12
N ILE A 186 6.37 18.01 -5.90
CA ILE A 186 5.11 17.30 -5.60
C ILE A 186 4.71 16.30 -6.69
N GLU A 187 4.96 16.62 -7.96
CA GLU A 187 4.71 15.71 -9.09
C GLU A 187 5.62 14.46 -9.06
N GLU A 188 6.91 14.64 -8.71
CA GLU A 188 7.83 13.51 -8.55
C GLU A 188 7.44 12.66 -7.34
N ALA A 189 6.99 13.30 -6.25
CA ALA A 189 6.48 12.60 -5.08
C ALA A 189 5.24 11.75 -5.42
N GLY A 190 4.31 12.27 -6.25
CA GLY A 190 3.17 11.52 -6.78
C GLY A 190 3.59 10.28 -7.57
N LYS A 191 4.54 10.43 -8.50
CA LYS A 191 5.10 9.31 -9.28
C LYS A 191 5.79 8.27 -8.39
N ARG A 192 6.55 8.70 -7.38
CA ARG A 192 7.17 7.77 -6.41
C ARG A 192 6.12 7.04 -5.57
N ALA A 193 5.08 7.74 -5.12
CA ALA A 193 3.96 7.16 -4.39
C ALA A 193 3.25 6.08 -5.23
N LEU A 194 2.98 6.36 -6.51
CA LEU A 194 2.42 5.41 -7.47
C LEU A 194 3.21 4.09 -7.50
N PHE A 195 4.55 4.13 -7.59
CA PHE A 195 5.38 2.92 -7.59
C PHE A 195 5.27 2.07 -6.31
N VAL A 196 5.10 2.71 -5.16
CA VAL A 196 4.94 2.02 -3.86
C VAL A 196 3.54 1.43 -3.70
N LEU A 197 2.54 2.12 -4.28
CA LEU A 197 1.12 1.82 -4.14
C LEU A 197 0.58 0.85 -5.20
N ARG A 198 1.27 0.67 -6.34
CA ARG A 198 0.78 -0.18 -7.44
C ARG A 198 0.53 -1.65 -7.04
N LYS A 199 1.43 -2.23 -6.25
CA LYS A 199 1.43 -3.68 -5.96
C LYS A 199 0.12 -4.14 -5.27
N PRO A 200 -0.37 -3.47 -4.21
CA PRO A 200 -1.68 -3.77 -3.64
C PRO A 200 -2.84 -3.76 -4.63
N PHE A 201 -2.84 -2.84 -5.59
CA PHE A 201 -3.90 -2.74 -6.60
C PHE A 201 -3.82 -3.92 -7.58
N GLU A 202 -2.60 -4.26 -8.02
CA GLU A 202 -2.37 -5.41 -8.91
C GLU A 202 -2.81 -6.73 -8.27
N GLU A 203 -2.61 -6.90 -6.96
CA GLU A 203 -3.02 -8.10 -6.22
C GLU A 203 -4.54 -8.33 -6.21
N ILE A 204 -5.34 -7.29 -6.45
CA ILE A 204 -6.81 -7.36 -6.53
C ILE A 204 -7.36 -7.15 -7.95
N GLY A 205 -6.49 -7.19 -8.98
CA GLY A 205 -6.90 -7.06 -10.39
C GLY A 205 -7.13 -5.63 -10.88
N LEU A 206 -6.69 -4.64 -10.09
CA LEU A 206 -6.73 -3.22 -10.45
C LEU A 206 -5.35 -2.74 -10.91
N MET A 207 -5.33 -1.73 -11.78
CA MET A 207 -4.13 -0.97 -12.11
C MET A 207 -4.30 0.43 -11.57
N LEU A 208 -3.36 0.85 -10.72
CA LEU A 208 -3.20 2.24 -10.34
C LEU A 208 -2.46 2.95 -11.47
N GLU A 209 -3.09 3.92 -12.10
CA GLU A 209 -2.54 4.65 -13.24
C GLU A 209 -1.78 5.90 -12.81
N ASP A 210 -2.34 6.65 -11.86
CA ASP A 210 -1.77 7.93 -11.43
C ASP A 210 -2.15 8.28 -10.00
N VAL A 211 -1.29 9.04 -9.33
CA VAL A 211 -1.50 9.58 -7.98
C VAL A 211 -1.12 11.05 -7.99
N VAL A 212 -2.14 11.90 -7.87
CA VAL A 212 -2.01 13.35 -7.96
C VAL A 212 -2.28 13.95 -6.59
N PHE A 213 -1.29 14.67 -6.06
CA PHE A 213 -1.49 15.52 -4.89
C PHE A 213 -2.04 16.88 -5.35
N GLU A 214 -3.23 17.24 -4.89
CA GLU A 214 -3.89 18.50 -5.23
C GLU A 214 -3.48 19.62 -4.28
N GLY A 215 -3.21 19.28 -3.02
CA GLY A 215 -2.74 20.26 -2.05
C GLY A 215 -2.00 19.65 -0.87
N LEU A 216 -1.04 20.43 -0.37
CA LEU A 216 -0.26 20.15 0.82
C LEU A 216 -0.30 21.37 1.74
N GLU A 217 -0.78 21.17 2.96
CA GLU A 217 -0.85 22.20 3.98
C GLU A 217 0.10 21.88 5.12
N VAL A 218 0.91 22.87 5.50
CA VAL A 218 1.79 22.81 6.66
C VAL A 218 1.25 23.79 7.71
N PRO A 219 1.09 23.36 8.98
CA PRO A 219 0.64 24.27 10.04
C PRO A 219 1.57 25.48 10.19
N PRO A 220 1.02 26.68 10.51
CA PRO A 220 1.78 27.93 10.47
C PRO A 220 2.97 27.95 11.44
N GLU A 221 2.87 27.22 12.56
CA GLU A 221 3.94 27.07 13.55
C GLU A 221 5.23 26.44 12.98
N TYR A 222 5.15 25.67 11.89
CA TYR A 222 6.30 25.05 11.24
C TYR A 222 6.82 25.85 10.04
N ARG A 223 6.21 27.00 9.70
CA ARG A 223 6.58 27.77 8.50
C ARG A 223 8.01 28.32 8.58
N GLU A 224 8.43 28.80 9.74
CA GLU A 224 9.81 29.28 9.98
C GLU A 224 10.82 28.12 9.87
N ARG A 225 10.53 26.98 10.50
CA ARG A 225 11.36 25.77 10.39
C ARG A 225 11.46 25.32 8.92
N MET A 226 10.34 25.30 8.21
CA MET A 226 10.30 24.93 6.80
C MET A 226 11.13 25.89 5.94
N PHE A 227 11.05 27.20 6.17
CA PHE A 227 11.87 28.19 5.47
C PHE A 227 13.36 27.87 5.59
N TRP A 228 13.85 27.63 6.80
CA TRP A 228 15.27 27.31 7.02
C TRP A 228 15.68 25.95 6.42
N LEU A 229 14.81 24.93 6.49
CA LEU A 229 15.06 23.63 5.83
C LEU A 229 15.16 23.79 4.32
N LEU A 230 14.28 24.59 3.71
CA LEU A 230 14.31 24.86 2.28
C LEU A 230 15.57 25.64 1.87
N GLN A 231 16.10 26.50 2.74
CA GLN A 231 17.40 27.20 2.59
C GLN A 231 18.62 26.27 2.74
N GLY A 232 18.43 25.03 3.22
CA GLY A 232 19.50 24.03 3.35
C GLY A 232 20.07 23.89 4.77
N THR A 233 19.46 24.53 5.77
CA THR A 233 19.79 24.30 7.17
C THR A 233 19.39 22.88 7.58
N SER A 234 20.22 22.19 8.38
CA SER A 234 19.90 20.83 8.82
C SER A 234 18.76 20.83 9.86
N ALA A 235 17.91 19.79 9.81
CA ALA A 235 16.82 19.63 10.77
C ALA A 235 17.31 19.58 12.23
N ALA A 236 18.45 18.92 12.47
CA ALA A 236 19.05 18.82 13.80
C ALA A 236 19.44 20.20 14.36
N TYR A 237 19.99 21.08 13.53
CA TYR A 237 20.34 22.44 13.94
C TYR A 237 19.09 23.27 14.29
N LEU A 238 17.99 23.10 13.56
CA LEU A 238 16.75 23.82 13.85
C LEU A 238 16.08 23.34 15.13
N VAL A 239 16.14 22.04 15.41
CA VAL A 239 15.67 21.50 16.70
C VAL A 239 16.49 22.11 17.85
N GLN A 240 17.81 22.26 17.70
CA GLN A 240 18.66 22.91 18.71
C GLN A 240 18.29 24.38 18.92
N GLN A 241 18.12 25.16 17.84
CA GLN A 241 17.72 26.57 17.96
C GLN A 241 16.35 26.73 18.63
N GLU A 242 15.38 25.89 18.28
CA GLU A 242 14.05 25.97 18.88
C GLU A 242 14.07 25.58 20.37
N THR A 243 14.91 24.59 20.73
CA THR A 243 15.13 24.23 22.13
C THR A 243 15.75 25.38 22.91
N ALA A 244 16.77 26.05 22.34
CA ALA A 244 17.39 27.22 22.95
C ALA A 244 16.40 28.39 23.10
N ARG A 245 15.53 28.62 22.10
CA ARG A 245 14.50 29.69 22.16
C ARG A 245 13.45 29.42 23.24
N LYS A 246 12.91 28.19 23.30
CA LYS A 246 11.95 27.79 24.34
C LYS A 246 12.57 27.90 25.74
N PHE A 247 13.86 27.57 25.86
CA PHE A 247 14.59 27.73 27.10
C PHE A 247 14.75 29.21 27.49
N ALA A 248 15.09 30.08 26.55
CA ALA A 248 15.17 31.52 26.78
C ALA A 248 13.81 32.13 27.18
N GLU A 249 12.72 31.76 26.49
CA GLU A 249 11.36 32.18 26.84
C GLU A 249 10.94 31.71 28.24
N ALA A 250 11.33 30.50 28.64
CA ALA A 250 11.08 29.99 30.00
C ALA A 250 11.85 30.80 31.06
N ILE A 251 13.09 31.22 30.78
CA ILE A 251 13.86 32.12 31.65
C ILE A 251 13.18 33.50 31.72
N GLU A 252 12.74 34.06 30.59
CA GLU A 252 12.07 35.36 30.55
C GLU A 252 10.75 35.34 31.35
N LYS A 253 9.95 34.28 31.22
CA LYS A 253 8.70 34.12 32.00
C LYS A 253 8.94 33.89 33.49
N THR A 254 10.06 33.28 33.86
CA THR A 254 10.44 33.05 35.27
C THR A 254 11.14 34.27 35.89
N GLN A 255 11.71 35.18 35.09
CA GLN A 255 12.27 36.47 35.52
C GLN A 255 11.26 37.40 36.21
N ALA A 256 9.96 37.11 36.14
CA ALA A 256 8.93 37.77 36.96
C ALA A 256 9.04 37.46 38.48
N GLY A 257 9.92 36.54 38.90
CA GLY A 257 10.26 36.29 40.30
C GLY A 257 11.78 36.30 40.52
N GLY A 258 12.26 37.14 41.44
CA GLY A 258 13.68 37.46 41.66
C GLY A 258 14.64 36.30 41.98
N ALA A 259 14.19 35.05 42.01
CA ALA A 259 15.02 33.85 42.11
C ALA A 259 15.51 33.31 40.76
N ALA A 260 14.90 33.72 39.62
CA ALA A 260 15.19 33.16 38.30
C ALA A 260 16.48 33.71 37.65
N ILE A 261 16.96 34.88 38.06
CA ILE A 261 18.17 35.48 37.51
C ILE A 261 19.40 34.61 37.82
N GLY A 262 19.48 34.03 39.03
CA GLY A 262 20.59 33.16 39.44
C GLY A 262 20.60 31.78 38.76
N ALA A 263 19.43 31.22 38.43
CA ALA A 263 19.34 29.94 37.72
C ALA A 263 19.40 30.10 36.19
N GLY A 264 18.83 31.18 35.66
CA GLY A 264 18.84 31.52 34.23
C GLY A 264 20.24 31.83 33.71
N LEU A 265 21.03 32.64 34.44
CA LEU A 265 22.43 32.95 34.06
C LEU A 265 23.35 31.73 34.07
N VAL A 266 23.08 30.71 34.88
CA VAL A 266 23.90 29.49 34.98
C VAL A 266 23.49 28.47 33.91
N ALA A 267 22.26 28.53 33.39
CA ALA A 267 21.75 27.58 32.42
C ALA A 267 21.79 28.08 30.96
N ILE A 268 21.90 29.39 30.72
CA ILE A 268 22.18 29.98 29.38
C ILE A 268 23.42 29.34 28.71
N PRO A 269 24.57 29.12 29.39
CA PRO A 269 25.70 28.45 28.76
C PRO A 269 25.41 26.97 28.43
N TYR A 270 24.55 26.27 29.18
CA TYR A 270 24.18 24.88 28.89
C TYR A 270 23.16 24.73 27.75
N ALA A 271 22.33 25.76 27.50
CA ALA A 271 21.36 25.76 26.41
C ALA A 271 21.91 26.27 25.08
N LEU A 272 22.97 27.09 25.12
CA LEU A 272 23.71 27.59 23.94
C LEU A 272 24.98 26.79 23.64
N GLN A 273 25.32 25.82 24.49
CA GLN A 273 26.41 24.90 24.21
C GLN A 273 26.01 24.02 23.02
N PRO A 274 26.79 24.00 21.92
CA PRO A 274 26.67 22.90 20.97
C PRO A 274 26.83 21.60 21.76
N PRO A 275 26.10 20.50 21.41
CA PRO A 275 26.39 19.21 22.02
C PRO A 275 27.91 19.03 21.90
N PRO A 276 28.58 18.64 23.00
CA PRO A 276 30.03 18.60 22.99
C PRO A 276 30.43 17.85 21.72
N PRO A 277 31.38 18.37 20.91
CA PRO A 277 32.10 17.44 20.06
C PRO A 277 32.53 16.34 21.01
N THR A 278 32.40 15.09 20.59
CA THR A 278 32.98 13.94 21.29
C THR A 278 34.50 14.14 21.32
N ALA A 279 34.92 15.06 22.17
CA ALA A 279 36.26 15.48 22.47
C ALA A 279 36.51 14.88 23.84
N GLN A 280 36.91 13.60 23.76
CA GLN A 280 37.96 13.00 24.56
C GLN A 280 38.43 13.92 25.69
N GLN A 281 38.00 13.59 26.91
CA GLN A 281 38.61 14.15 28.10
C GLN A 281 40.13 13.88 28.09
N PRO A 282 40.96 14.88 28.43
CA PRO A 282 42.40 14.71 28.52
C PRO A 282 42.73 13.98 29.81
N VAL A 283 43.23 12.75 29.69
CA VAL A 283 43.86 12.03 30.81
C VAL A 283 45.32 12.48 30.89
N GLN A 284 45.70 12.97 32.07
CA GLN A 284 47.05 13.37 32.45
C GLN A 284 48.09 12.28 32.19
N GLN A 285 49.28 12.73 31.78
CA GLN A 285 50.46 11.94 31.43
C GLN A 285 51.16 11.30 32.64
N GLN A 286 51.63 10.05 32.49
CA GLN A 286 53.04 9.58 32.67
C GLN A 286 53.12 8.02 32.73
N PRO A 287 54.27 7.36 32.47
CA PRO A 287 55.07 7.36 31.23
C PRO A 287 55.54 5.94 30.76
N GLY A 288 55.96 5.84 29.49
CA GLY A 288 56.83 4.77 28.95
C GLY A 288 56.08 3.64 28.21
N VAL A 289 56.43 3.18 27.00
CA VAL A 289 57.66 3.29 26.19
C VAL A 289 57.31 3.03 24.72
N ALA A 290 58.18 3.51 23.83
CA ALA A 290 58.26 3.33 22.37
C ALA A 290 57.77 1.97 21.84
N GLY A 291 57.24 1.82 20.63
CA GLY A 291 57.20 2.64 19.42
C GLY A 291 56.79 1.71 18.26
N GLY A 292 56.29 2.24 17.15
CA GLY A 292 56.08 1.43 15.94
C GLY A 292 54.88 1.85 15.11
N VAL A 293 55.19 2.51 14.01
CA VAL A 293 54.30 2.98 12.94
C VAL A 293 53.68 1.85 12.11
N VAL A 294 52.62 2.25 11.38
CA VAL A 294 52.02 1.71 10.13
C VAL A 294 50.86 0.70 10.20
N GLY A 295 49.78 1.04 9.48
CA GLY A 295 48.93 0.06 8.79
C GLY A 295 47.43 0.17 9.05
N ALA A 296 46.76 1.09 8.36
CA ALA A 296 45.31 1.07 8.21
C ALA A 296 44.85 -0.20 7.48
N VAL A 297 43.82 -0.87 8.01
CA VAL A 297 42.94 -1.75 7.21
C VAL A 297 41.50 -1.55 7.68
N THR A 298 40.69 -0.99 6.77
CA THR A 298 39.21 -1.03 6.68
C THR A 298 38.46 -1.57 7.91
N GLY A 299 37.87 -0.65 8.68
CA GLY A 299 37.16 -0.93 9.91
C GLY A 299 35.91 -1.78 9.72
N TYR A 300 36.05 -3.08 9.93
CA TYR A 300 34.92 -3.95 10.26
C TYR A 300 34.32 -3.45 11.59
N VAL A 301 33.09 -2.95 11.54
CA VAL A 301 32.33 -2.59 12.74
C VAL A 301 31.74 -3.86 13.33
N ALA A 302 32.29 -4.29 14.46
CA ALA A 302 31.87 -5.51 15.14
C ALA A 302 30.40 -5.43 15.60
N ARG A 303 29.57 -6.31 15.04
CA ARG A 303 28.13 -6.42 15.30
C ARG A 303 27.81 -7.70 16.05
N CYS A 304 26.91 -7.62 17.03
CA CYS A 304 26.43 -8.79 17.75
C CYS A 304 25.66 -9.73 16.80
N PRO A 305 25.98 -11.03 16.72
CA PRO A 305 25.20 -11.99 15.92
C PRO A 305 23.81 -12.26 16.50
N TYR A 306 23.60 -12.04 17.81
CA TYR A 306 22.32 -12.31 18.47
C TYR A 306 21.34 -11.13 18.41
N CYS A 307 21.81 -9.89 18.53
CA CYS A 307 20.95 -8.70 18.60
C CYS A 307 21.25 -7.61 17.56
N GLY A 308 22.29 -7.76 16.75
CA GLY A 308 22.72 -6.74 15.78
C GLY A 308 23.36 -5.49 16.38
N GLY A 309 23.48 -5.38 17.72
CA GLY A 309 24.08 -4.24 18.40
C GLY A 309 25.52 -3.96 17.97
N SER A 310 25.85 -2.69 17.71
CA SER A 310 27.17 -2.21 17.33
C SER A 310 27.40 -0.75 17.74
N PRO A 311 28.66 -0.28 17.86
CA PRO A 311 29.90 -1.07 17.83
C PRO A 311 30.14 -1.81 19.14
N ILE A 312 30.64 -3.05 19.08
CA ILE A 312 31.12 -3.76 20.27
C ILE A 312 32.63 -3.52 20.41
N PRO A 313 33.11 -3.09 21.60
CA PRO A 313 34.53 -2.86 21.84
C PRO A 313 35.34 -4.17 21.72
N GLN A 314 36.51 -4.09 21.08
CA GLN A 314 37.38 -5.26 20.87
C GLN A 314 37.77 -5.92 22.19
N GLY A 315 37.69 -7.25 22.25
CA GLY A 315 38.01 -8.03 23.45
C GLY A 315 36.87 -8.19 24.46
N ALA A 316 35.67 -7.65 24.19
CA ALA A 316 34.50 -7.87 25.04
C ALA A 316 34.06 -9.35 25.02
N LYS A 317 33.91 -9.97 26.21
CA LYS A 317 33.39 -11.35 26.35
C LYS A 317 31.87 -11.44 26.29
N PHE A 318 31.19 -10.33 26.53
CA PHE A 318 29.72 -10.21 26.52
C PHE A 318 29.29 -9.02 25.67
N CYS A 319 28.14 -9.13 25.03
CA CYS A 319 27.53 -8.03 24.29
C CYS A 319 26.98 -6.97 25.27
N PRO A 320 27.37 -5.69 25.15
CA PRO A 320 26.88 -4.62 26.04
C PRO A 320 25.40 -4.27 25.83
N PHE A 321 24.80 -4.70 24.72
CA PHE A 321 23.41 -4.39 24.37
C PHE A 321 22.42 -5.48 24.79
N CYS A 322 22.80 -6.77 24.73
CA CYS A 322 21.89 -7.88 25.03
C CYS A 322 22.40 -8.88 26.07
N GLY A 323 23.60 -8.67 26.62
CA GLY A 323 24.17 -9.52 27.67
C GLY A 323 24.62 -10.92 27.23
N HIS A 324 24.40 -11.32 25.97
CA HIS A 324 24.87 -12.61 25.47
C HIS A 324 26.39 -12.69 25.41
N GLN A 325 26.94 -13.86 25.76
CA GLN A 325 28.36 -14.14 25.61
C GLN A 325 28.73 -14.20 24.12
N ILE A 326 29.90 -13.69 23.77
CA ILE A 326 30.41 -13.61 22.40
C ILE A 326 31.89 -14.02 22.37
N LYS A 327 32.35 -14.57 21.24
CA LYS A 327 33.75 -14.90 20.99
C LYS A 327 34.33 -14.03 19.87
N TRP A 328 35.64 -13.87 19.87
CA TRP A 328 36.37 -13.12 18.85
C TRP A 328 37.23 -14.07 18.00
N CYS A 329 37.19 -13.88 16.69
CA CYS A 329 38.11 -14.51 15.76
C CYS A 329 39.48 -13.81 15.82
N ARG A 330 40.55 -14.52 15.45
CA ARG A 330 41.91 -13.99 15.28
C ARG A 330 42.01 -12.74 14.39
N ASN A 331 41.08 -12.57 13.44
CA ASN A 331 41.02 -11.41 12.54
C ASN A 331 40.12 -10.27 13.08
N GLY A 332 39.68 -10.32 14.35
CA GLY A 332 38.91 -9.25 14.98
C GLY A 332 37.41 -9.24 14.67
N HIS A 333 36.85 -10.37 14.19
CA HIS A 333 35.40 -10.52 13.96
C HIS A 333 34.69 -11.15 15.15
N ILE A 334 33.44 -10.75 15.41
CA ILE A 334 32.61 -11.38 16.45
C ILE A 334 31.94 -12.62 15.89
N VAL A 335 31.95 -13.69 16.67
CA VAL A 335 31.34 -14.98 16.32
C VAL A 335 30.46 -15.49 17.48
N PRO A 336 29.41 -16.27 17.19
CA PRO A 336 28.64 -17.00 18.20
C PRO A 336 29.54 -17.92 19.03
N VAL A 337 29.16 -18.20 20.28
CA VAL A 337 29.98 -19.02 21.20
C VAL A 337 30.15 -20.46 20.69
N GLU A 338 29.15 -20.96 19.96
CA GLU A 338 29.14 -22.32 19.40
C GLU A 338 29.91 -22.44 18.07
N ALA A 339 30.35 -21.32 17.48
CA ALA A 339 30.92 -21.31 16.14
C ALA A 339 32.35 -21.88 16.14
N ARG A 340 32.56 -22.96 15.37
CA ARG A 340 33.89 -23.55 15.11
C ARG A 340 34.70 -22.79 14.05
N PHE A 341 34.02 -22.00 13.22
CA PHE A 341 34.62 -21.20 12.15
C PHE A 341 34.00 -19.81 12.14
N CYS A 342 34.78 -18.79 11.78
CA CYS A 342 34.27 -17.44 11.66
C CYS A 342 33.38 -17.31 10.41
N PRO A 343 32.11 -16.87 10.54
CA PRO A 343 31.22 -16.69 9.38
C PRO A 343 31.63 -15.52 8.47
N VAL A 344 32.52 -14.63 8.94
CA VAL A 344 32.95 -13.45 8.17
C VAL A 344 34.27 -13.70 7.43
N CYS A 345 35.24 -14.38 8.05
CA CYS A 345 36.56 -14.62 7.43
C CYS A 345 36.93 -16.10 7.22
N GLY A 346 36.07 -17.05 7.63
CA GLY A 346 36.29 -18.48 7.42
C GLY A 346 37.38 -19.13 8.29
N VAL A 347 38.10 -18.37 9.12
CA VAL A 347 39.18 -18.88 9.98
C VAL A 347 38.58 -19.74 11.11
N ALA A 348 39.25 -20.86 11.42
CA ALA A 348 38.88 -21.72 12.54
C ALA A 348 39.03 -20.98 13.88
N ILE A 349 38.06 -21.15 14.76
CA ILE A 349 38.06 -20.57 16.11
C ILE A 349 38.64 -21.63 17.05
N GLU A 350 39.82 -21.38 17.60
CA GLU A 350 40.38 -22.20 18.68
C GLU A 350 39.44 -22.10 19.90
N GLN A 351 39.10 -23.26 20.49
CA GLN A 351 37.97 -23.41 21.41
C GLN A 351 38.11 -22.62 22.71
#